data_AF-A0A372QQ38-F1
#
_entry.id   AF-A0A372QQ38-F1
#
_cell.length_a   1.000
_cell.length_b   1.000
_cell.length_c   1.000
_cell.angle_alpha   90.00
_cell.angle_beta   90.00
_cell.angle_gamma   90.00
#
_symmetry.space_group_name_H-M   'P 1'
#
loop_
_entity.id
_entity.type
_entity.pdbx_description
1 polymer ?
#
loop_
_entity_poly.entity_id
_entity_poly.type
_entity_poly.pdbx_seq_one_letter_code
_entity_poly.pdbx_strand_id
1 'polypeptide(L)'
;MTSQEPPGEPGIPYNEFTDPKHQLVNSENHNTYDMYCGGGCRILILRANLGTWVERSKEKLRLPGDTDSDNSTNHGFWVSTDALLFEHLNVTNAGNTGVRYLCCPKCVGRGPLGYNDTTAAEKEFLVAADQELLDEKIIFLKYHHANGNHIPDTFICFNT
;
A
#
# COMPACT_ATOMS: atom_id res chain seq x y z
N MET A 1 -31.32 -23.54 -19.36
CA MET A 1 -29.90 -23.58 -19.77
C MET A 1 -29.16 -22.71 -18.78
N THR A 2 -28.62 -23.32 -17.73
CA THR A 2 -27.93 -22.61 -16.65
C THR A 2 -26.48 -22.46 -17.10
N SER A 3 -26.08 -21.24 -17.47
CA SER A 3 -24.67 -20.95 -17.75
C SER A 3 -23.89 -21.15 -16.47
N GLN A 4 -23.07 -22.21 -16.42
CA GLN A 4 -22.06 -22.36 -15.38
C GLN A 4 -20.97 -21.33 -15.66
N GLU A 5 -20.80 -20.36 -14.74
CA GLU A 5 -19.63 -19.49 -14.75
C GLU A 5 -18.36 -20.35 -14.57
N PRO A 6 -17.26 -20.03 -15.27
CA PRO A 6 -16.03 -20.79 -15.17
C PRO A 6 -15.47 -20.77 -13.74
N PRO A 7 -14.84 -21.85 -13.27
CA PRO A 7 -14.24 -21.91 -11.95
C PRO A 7 -13.18 -20.82 -11.79
N GLY A 8 -13.37 -19.96 -10.79
CA GLY A 8 -12.55 -18.78 -10.54
C GLY A 8 -11.08 -19.12 -10.32
N GLU A 9 -10.20 -18.43 -11.05
CA GLU A 9 -8.77 -18.59 -10.92
C GLU A 9 -8.30 -18.12 -9.53
N PRO A 10 -7.40 -18.86 -8.86
CA PRO A 10 -6.82 -18.43 -7.59
C PRO A 10 -6.01 -17.15 -7.81
N GLY A 11 -6.33 -16.10 -7.05
CA GLY A 11 -5.57 -14.84 -7.08
C GLY A 11 -4.07 -15.09 -6.89
N ILE A 12 -3.25 -14.40 -7.67
CA ILE A 12 -1.79 -14.60 -7.69
C ILE A 12 -1.22 -14.21 -6.32
N PRO A 13 -0.65 -15.17 -5.55
CA PRO A 13 0.08 -14.83 -4.33
C PRO A 13 1.22 -13.88 -4.68
N TYR A 14 1.53 -12.93 -3.80
CA TYR A 14 2.73 -12.09 -3.94
C TYR A 14 3.97 -13.00 -3.86
N ASN A 15 4.39 -13.53 -5.00
CA ASN A 15 5.64 -14.24 -5.20
C ASN A 15 6.39 -13.39 -6.22
N GLU A 16 6.98 -12.30 -5.73
CA GLU A 16 7.96 -11.44 -6.40
C GLU A 16 7.56 -10.95 -7.80
N PHE A 17 6.99 -9.75 -7.85
CA PHE A 17 6.91 -9.02 -9.12
C PHE A 17 8.33 -8.63 -9.52
N THR A 18 8.88 -9.32 -10.51
CA THR A 18 10.20 -8.99 -11.08
C THR A 18 10.21 -7.66 -11.82
N ASP A 19 9.02 -7.22 -12.25
CA ASP A 19 8.81 -5.92 -12.89
C ASP A 19 7.43 -5.37 -12.48
N PRO A 20 7.34 -4.71 -11.31
CA PRO A 20 6.07 -4.19 -10.79
C PRO A 20 5.36 -3.24 -11.75
N LYS A 21 6.12 -2.43 -12.51
CA LYS A 21 5.57 -1.46 -13.44
C LYS A 21 4.82 -2.13 -14.59
N HIS A 22 5.33 -3.24 -15.12
CA HIS A 22 4.66 -3.94 -16.21
C HIS A 22 3.63 -4.97 -15.73
N GLN A 23 3.73 -5.44 -14.49
CA GLN A 23 2.86 -6.49 -13.96
C GLN A 23 1.68 -5.96 -13.16
N LEU A 24 1.77 -4.74 -12.61
CA LEU A 24 0.75 -4.19 -11.70
C LEU A 24 0.01 -2.98 -12.28
N VAL A 25 0.52 -2.39 -13.34
CA VAL A 25 -0.02 -1.14 -13.92
C VAL A 25 -0.81 -1.46 -15.18
N ASN A 26 -2.01 -0.89 -15.28
CA ASN A 26 -2.86 -1.02 -16.46
C ASN A 26 -2.44 -0.02 -17.57
N SER A 27 -3.12 -0.05 -18.71
CA SER A 27 -2.82 0.86 -19.84
C SER A 27 -3.05 2.34 -19.55
N GLU A 28 -3.76 2.68 -18.48
CA GLU A 28 -4.06 4.04 -18.04
C GLU A 28 -3.13 4.52 -16.92
N ASN A 29 -2.04 3.78 -16.64
CA ASN A 29 -1.11 4.06 -15.56
C ASN A 29 -1.70 3.94 -14.14
N HIS A 30 -2.72 3.10 -13.94
CA HIS A 30 -3.32 2.83 -12.62
C HIS A 30 -3.06 1.41 -12.12
N ASN A 31 -3.26 1.18 -10.83
CA ASN A 31 -3.18 -0.17 -10.24
C ASN A 31 -4.23 -1.09 -10.85
N THR A 32 -3.80 -2.22 -11.39
CA THR A 32 -4.67 -3.22 -12.02
C THR A 32 -5.51 -3.98 -11.01
N TYR A 33 -5.05 -4.05 -9.75
CA TYR A 33 -5.61 -4.92 -8.72
C TYR A 33 -5.95 -4.16 -7.45
N ASP A 34 -6.91 -4.71 -6.69
CA ASP A 34 -7.14 -4.32 -5.32
C ASP A 34 -5.90 -4.63 -4.46
N MET A 35 -5.54 -3.68 -3.61
CA MET A 35 -4.42 -3.75 -2.69
C MET A 35 -4.91 -4.02 -1.28
N TYR A 36 -4.32 -5.01 -0.63
CA TYR A 36 -4.62 -5.39 0.74
C TYR A 36 -3.37 -5.32 1.60
N CYS A 37 -3.55 -5.11 2.91
CA CYS A 37 -2.47 -5.23 3.86
C CYS A 37 -1.98 -6.69 3.99
N GLY A 38 -0.67 -6.80 4.12
CA GLY A 38 0.17 -7.98 4.26
C GLY A 38 0.00 -8.79 5.54
N GLY A 39 0.88 -9.78 5.70
CA GLY A 39 1.03 -10.62 6.91
C GLY A 39 -0.24 -11.06 7.63
N GLY A 40 -1.21 -11.60 6.87
CA GLY A 40 -2.45 -12.14 7.42
C GLY A 40 -3.54 -11.12 7.77
N CYS A 41 -3.27 -9.81 7.71
CA CYS A 41 -4.26 -8.77 8.00
C CYS A 41 -5.36 -8.70 6.94
N ARG A 42 -4.97 -8.66 5.66
CA ARG A 42 -5.87 -8.71 4.49
C ARG A 42 -6.97 -7.64 4.49
N ILE A 43 -6.75 -6.49 5.13
CA ILE A 43 -7.67 -5.35 5.04
C ILE A 43 -7.45 -4.61 3.71
N LEU A 44 -8.54 -4.19 3.07
CA LEU A 44 -8.48 -3.45 1.81
C LEU A 44 -7.88 -2.06 2.03
N ILE A 45 -6.83 -1.75 1.29
CA ILE A 45 -6.11 -0.47 1.32
C ILE A 45 -6.57 0.43 0.17
N LEU A 46 -6.56 -0.09 -1.05
CA LEU A 46 -6.87 0.67 -2.27
C LEU A 46 -7.55 -0.25 -3.27
N ARG A 47 -8.63 0.20 -3.92
CA ARG A 47 -9.27 -0.58 -5.00
C ARG A 47 -8.51 -0.43 -6.32
N ALA A 48 -8.70 -1.40 -7.21
CA ALA A 48 -8.24 -1.34 -8.59
C ALA A 48 -8.65 -0.02 -9.26
N ASN A 49 -7.77 0.49 -10.11
CA ASN A 49 -7.92 1.69 -10.93
C ASN A 49 -8.03 3.02 -10.16
N LEU A 50 -7.70 3.06 -8.86
CA LEU A 50 -7.79 4.29 -8.05
C LEU A 50 -6.43 4.95 -7.77
N GLY A 51 -5.34 4.20 -7.77
CA GLY A 51 -4.00 4.72 -7.57
C GLY A 51 -3.26 4.85 -8.89
N THR A 52 -2.60 5.99 -9.10
CA THR A 52 -1.73 6.20 -10.25
C THR A 52 -0.30 5.75 -9.91
N TRP A 53 0.38 5.08 -10.84
CA TRP A 53 1.77 4.69 -10.65
C TRP A 53 2.71 5.88 -10.75
N VAL A 54 3.59 6.04 -9.75
CA VAL A 54 4.68 7.01 -9.77
C VAL A 54 5.96 6.43 -9.17
N GLU A 55 7.10 7.01 -9.54
CA GLU A 55 8.40 6.67 -8.96
C GLU A 55 8.87 7.81 -8.05
N ARG A 56 9.23 7.50 -6.79
CA ARG A 56 9.69 8.47 -5.78
C ARG A 56 10.86 7.91 -4.96
N SER A 57 11.57 8.77 -4.25
CA SER A 57 12.62 8.33 -3.31
C SER A 57 12.01 7.58 -2.12
N LYS A 58 12.61 6.44 -1.75
CA LYS A 58 12.23 5.66 -0.56
C LYS A 58 12.71 6.28 0.76
N GLU A 59 13.51 7.35 0.72
CA GLU A 59 14.09 7.98 1.91
C GLU A 59 13.04 8.38 2.95
N LYS A 60 11.84 8.79 2.50
CA LYS A 60 10.76 9.25 3.37
C LYS A 60 9.93 8.11 3.99
N LEU A 61 10.15 6.85 3.59
CA LEU A 61 9.57 5.69 4.25
C LEU A 61 10.38 5.24 5.48
N ARG A 62 11.62 5.74 5.61
CA ARG A 62 12.54 5.28 6.66
C ARG A 62 12.14 5.84 8.01
N LEU A 63 12.12 4.96 9.00
CA LEU A 63 11.86 5.38 10.36
C LEU A 63 13.11 6.05 10.96
N PRO A 64 12.95 7.02 11.87
CA PRO A 64 14.09 7.62 12.57
C PRO A 64 14.94 6.53 13.26
N GLY A 65 16.21 6.43 12.89
CA GLY A 65 17.14 5.43 13.43
C GLY A 65 17.50 4.28 12.47
N ASP A 66 16.81 4.14 11.33
CA ASP A 66 17.22 3.19 10.29
C ASP A 66 18.51 3.64 9.61
N THR A 67 19.54 2.79 9.64
CA THR A 67 20.87 3.07 9.08
C THR A 67 21.12 2.45 7.71
N ASP A 68 20.09 1.86 7.09
CA ASP A 68 20.21 1.22 5.77
C ASP A 68 20.87 2.13 4.72
N SER A 69 21.92 1.65 4.05
CA SER A 69 22.76 2.51 3.21
C SER A 69 22.27 2.64 1.77
N ASP A 70 21.23 1.90 1.39
CA ASP A 70 20.77 1.88 0.02
C ASP A 70 19.74 2.99 -0.24
N ASN A 71 20.21 4.19 -0.58
CA ASN A 71 19.40 5.33 -1.02
C ASN A 71 19.33 5.45 -2.56
N SER A 72 19.80 4.44 -3.30
CA SER A 72 20.22 4.67 -4.69
C SER A 72 19.12 4.56 -5.74
N THR A 73 17.94 4.05 -5.39
CA THR A 73 16.88 3.79 -6.38
C THR A 73 15.54 4.40 -5.99
N ASN A 74 14.93 5.10 -6.96
CA ASN A 74 13.52 5.41 -6.90
C ASN A 74 12.72 4.11 -6.80
N HIS A 75 11.61 4.20 -6.09
CA HIS A 75 10.72 3.09 -5.83
C HIS A 75 9.33 3.38 -6.37
N GLY A 76 8.58 2.33 -6.68
CA GLY A 76 7.22 2.44 -7.19
C GLY A 76 6.23 2.75 -6.08
N PHE A 77 5.33 3.68 -6.34
CA PHE A 77 4.25 4.06 -5.43
C PHE A 77 2.93 4.17 -6.19
N TRP A 78 1.85 3.91 -5.45
CA TRP A 78 0.50 4.25 -5.82
C TRP A 78 0.16 5.60 -5.18
N VAL A 79 -0.01 6.61 -6.03
CA VAL A 79 -0.33 7.97 -5.60
C VAL A 79 -1.82 8.26 -5.71
N SER A 80 -2.31 9.03 -4.74
CA SER A 80 -3.59 9.75 -4.80
C SER A 80 -3.41 11.14 -4.20
N THR A 81 -4.19 12.12 -4.69
CA THR A 81 -4.28 13.46 -4.08
C THR A 81 -5.34 13.54 -2.98
N ASP A 82 -6.19 12.51 -2.88
CA ASP A 82 -7.25 12.38 -1.91
C ASP A 82 -7.07 11.10 -1.06
N ALA A 83 -6.87 11.30 0.24
CA ALA A 83 -6.76 10.20 1.19
C ALA A 83 -8.04 9.37 1.31
N LEU A 84 -9.20 9.95 0.92
CA LEU A 84 -10.50 9.26 0.96
C LEU A 84 -10.62 8.14 -0.09
N LEU A 85 -9.71 8.07 -1.07
CA LEU A 85 -9.65 6.94 -2.00
C LEU A 85 -9.10 5.66 -1.34
N PHE A 86 -8.43 5.79 -0.19
CA PHE A 86 -7.98 4.64 0.57
C PHE A 86 -9.09 4.16 1.51
N GLU A 87 -9.37 2.86 1.47
CA GLU A 87 -10.50 2.26 2.18
C GLU A 87 -10.22 2.13 3.68
N HIS A 88 -9.01 1.66 4.04
CA HIS A 88 -8.63 1.49 5.45
C HIS A 88 -7.16 1.86 5.67
N LEU A 89 -6.94 3.14 5.96
CA LEU A 89 -5.60 3.68 6.14
C LEU A 89 -5.60 4.74 7.24
N ASN A 90 -4.67 4.62 8.18
CA ASN A 90 -4.40 5.63 9.20
C ASN A 90 -3.28 6.54 8.72
N VAL A 91 -3.40 7.83 9.04
CA VAL A 91 -2.36 8.82 8.75
C VAL A 91 -1.81 9.35 10.07
N THR A 92 -0.50 9.26 10.28
CA THR A 92 0.13 9.77 11.50
C THR A 92 0.20 11.29 11.51
N ASN A 93 0.52 11.87 12.67
CA ASN A 93 0.97 13.25 12.74
C ASN A 93 2.31 13.41 12.02
N ALA A 94 2.55 14.60 11.44
CA ALA A 94 3.77 14.89 10.68
C ALA A 94 5.01 15.10 11.55
N GLY A 95 4.84 15.26 12.87
CA GLY A 95 5.91 15.63 13.79
C GLY A 95 6.70 16.84 13.30
N ASN A 96 8.03 16.80 13.48
CA ASN A 96 8.96 17.83 13.03
C ASN A 96 9.59 17.53 11.66
N THR A 97 9.32 16.37 11.07
CA THR A 97 9.92 15.94 9.80
C THR A 97 9.13 16.43 8.59
N GLY A 98 7.88 16.87 8.81
CA GLY A 98 6.96 17.21 7.72
C GLY A 98 6.41 15.98 6.98
N VAL A 99 6.71 14.77 7.45
CA VAL A 99 6.24 13.51 6.84
C VAL A 99 5.19 12.87 7.72
N ARG A 100 4.01 12.64 7.16
CA ARG A 100 2.97 11.78 7.74
C ARG A 100 3.12 10.39 7.19
N TYR A 101 3.09 9.39 8.05
CA TYR A 101 3.14 8.00 7.65
C TYR A 101 1.74 7.45 7.41
N LEU A 102 1.62 6.60 6.39
CA LEU A 102 0.40 5.89 6.05
C LEU A 102 0.49 4.48 6.62
N CYS A 103 -0.46 4.07 7.45
CA CYS A 103 -0.37 2.81 8.17
C CYS A 103 -1.66 1.99 8.08
N CYS A 104 -1.53 0.67 8.14
CA CYS A 104 -2.69 -0.19 8.31
C CYS A 104 -3.31 0.02 9.70
N PRO A 105 -4.63 0.23 9.82
CA PRO A 105 -5.27 0.44 11.12
C PRO A 105 -5.30 -0.80 12.02
N LYS A 106 -5.10 -1.99 11.46
CA LYS A 106 -5.15 -3.28 12.19
C LYS A 106 -3.77 -3.85 12.51
N CYS A 107 -2.72 -3.46 11.79
CA CYS A 107 -1.38 -3.98 12.03
C CYS A 107 -0.62 -3.09 12.99
N VAL A 108 -0.45 -3.56 14.22
CA VAL A 108 0.39 -2.88 15.20
C VAL A 108 1.86 -3.15 14.89
N GLY A 109 2.64 -2.09 14.84
CA GLY A 109 4.09 -2.13 14.72
C GLY A 109 4.66 -2.62 13.40
N ARG A 110 3.82 -2.77 12.38
CA ARG A 110 4.25 -3.03 11.01
C ARG A 110 4.33 -1.71 10.28
N GLY A 111 5.44 -1.53 9.60
CA GLY A 111 5.91 -0.22 9.16
C GLY A 111 4.94 0.53 8.25
N PRO A 112 5.32 1.77 7.91
CA PRO A 112 4.43 2.63 7.17
C PRO A 112 4.22 2.06 5.77
N LEU A 113 2.98 1.73 5.40
CA LEU A 113 2.59 1.34 4.04
C LEU A 113 2.99 2.38 2.99
N GLY A 114 3.23 3.61 3.44
CA GLY A 114 3.36 4.77 2.60
C GLY A 114 3.67 6.04 3.38
N TYR A 115 3.70 7.17 2.69
CA TYR A 115 3.86 8.47 3.32
C TYR A 115 3.09 9.57 2.58
N ASN A 116 2.93 10.70 3.27
CA ASN A 116 2.50 11.98 2.73
C ASN A 116 3.50 13.05 3.21
N ASP A 117 4.16 13.71 2.27
CA ASP A 117 5.05 14.83 2.58
C ASP A 117 4.26 16.14 2.58
N THR A 118 4.10 16.73 3.76
CA THR A 118 3.37 17.98 3.95
C THR A 118 4.17 19.23 3.54
N THR A 119 5.45 19.07 3.22
CA THR A 119 6.33 20.13 2.73
C THR A 119 6.44 20.17 1.21
N ALA A 120 5.97 19.11 0.53
CA ALA A 120 5.93 19.06 -0.93
C ALA A 120 4.92 20.06 -1.49
N ALA A 121 5.20 20.57 -2.70
CA ALA A 121 4.30 21.48 -3.40
C ALA A 121 2.96 20.81 -3.75
N GLU A 122 3.00 19.49 -4.01
CA GLU A 122 1.84 18.69 -4.35
C GLU A 122 1.40 17.87 -3.15
N LYS A 123 0.08 17.84 -2.94
CA LYS A 123 -0.53 17.03 -1.89
C LYS A 123 -0.66 15.58 -2.39
N GLU A 124 0.38 14.79 -2.16
CA GLU A 124 0.43 13.37 -2.57
C GLU A 124 0.36 12.43 -1.36
N PHE A 125 -0.52 11.44 -1.42
CA PHE A 125 -0.52 10.26 -0.54
C PHE A 125 0.04 9.09 -1.33
N LEU A 126 1.18 8.56 -0.89
CA LEU A 126 1.97 7.57 -1.63
C LEU A 126 1.99 6.27 -0.85
N VAL A 127 1.42 5.19 -1.40
CA VAL A 127 1.53 3.83 -0.86
C VAL A 127 2.57 3.07 -1.66
N ALA A 128 3.56 2.49 -1.01
CA ALA A 128 4.63 1.76 -1.68
C ALA A 128 4.05 0.57 -2.47
N ALA A 129 4.59 0.30 -3.66
CA ALA A 129 4.12 -0.80 -4.51
C ALA A 129 4.72 -2.16 -4.12
N ASP A 130 5.98 -2.15 -3.70
CA ASP A 130 6.56 -3.21 -2.91
C ASP A 130 7.04 -2.61 -1.59
N GLN A 131 6.76 -3.28 -0.48
CA GLN A 131 7.39 -2.92 0.77
C GLN A 131 7.79 -4.20 1.48
N GLU A 132 9.09 -4.42 1.51
CA GLU A 132 9.74 -5.41 2.35
C GLU A 132 10.25 -4.65 3.59
N LEU A 133 9.56 -4.77 4.71
CA LEU A 133 10.14 -4.39 6.00
C LEU A 133 10.16 -5.64 6.87
N LEU A 134 11.34 -5.92 7.44
CA LEU A 134 11.53 -6.88 8.53
C LEU A 134 10.92 -8.28 8.25
N ASP A 135 11.43 -8.94 7.21
CA ASP A 135 11.13 -10.34 6.86
C ASP A 135 9.66 -10.70 6.55
N GLU A 136 8.74 -9.73 6.47
CA GLU A 136 7.35 -9.96 6.07
C GLU A 136 6.84 -8.93 5.05
N LYS A 137 6.31 -9.43 3.93
CA LYS A 137 5.78 -8.61 2.83
C LYS A 137 4.47 -7.93 3.24
N ILE A 138 4.42 -6.60 3.09
CA ILE A 138 3.41 -5.73 3.72
C ILE A 138 2.18 -5.47 2.84
N ILE A 139 2.21 -5.83 1.54
CA ILE A 139 1.06 -5.63 0.64
C ILE A 139 0.78 -6.93 -0.13
N PHE A 140 -0.46 -7.40 -0.06
CA PHE A 140 -0.98 -8.46 -0.92
C PHE A 140 -1.86 -7.83 -1.99
N LEU A 141 -1.60 -8.18 -3.25
CA LEU A 141 -2.56 -7.94 -4.31
C LEU A 141 -3.47 -9.15 -4.37
N LYS A 142 -4.77 -8.95 -4.23
CA LYS A 142 -5.73 -10.04 -4.35
C LYS A 142 -6.81 -9.63 -5.34
N TYR A 143 -7.02 -10.44 -6.36
CA TYR A 143 -8.24 -10.38 -7.16
C TYR A 143 -9.39 -10.84 -6.26
N HIS A 144 -10.39 -10.01 -6.00
CA HIS A 144 -11.58 -10.43 -5.24
C HIS A 144 -12.86 -10.13 -6.01
N HIS A 145 -13.60 -11.19 -6.35
CA HIS A 145 -15.05 -11.09 -6.44
C HIS A 145 -15.64 -11.00 -5.03
N ALA A 146 -16.66 -10.17 -4.89
CA ALA A 146 -17.35 -9.84 -3.65
C ALA A 146 -17.92 -11.09 -2.96
N ASN A 147 -17.65 -11.25 -1.67
CA ASN A 147 -18.65 -11.61 -0.66
C ASN A 147 -18.03 -11.47 0.74
N GLY A 148 -18.70 -10.68 1.57
CA GLY A 148 -18.14 -10.10 2.79
C GLY A 148 -18.13 -11.03 4.01
N ASN A 149 -17.38 -10.59 5.02
CA ASN A 149 -17.85 -10.51 6.40
C ASN A 149 -16.87 -9.67 7.24
N HIS A 150 -17.42 -8.97 8.24
CA HIS A 150 -16.82 -7.90 9.02
C HIS A 150 -16.75 -8.29 10.50
N ILE A 151 -15.65 -7.99 11.22
CA ILE A 151 -15.56 -7.97 12.70
C ILE A 151 -14.51 -6.89 13.15
N PRO A 152 -14.71 -6.15 14.28
CA PRO A 152 -14.13 -4.81 14.52
C PRO A 152 -13.02 -4.71 15.61
N ASP A 153 -12.64 -3.45 15.90
CA ASP A 153 -11.93 -2.82 17.04
C ASP A 153 -10.38 -2.56 17.04
N THR A 154 -10.04 -1.36 16.51
CA THR A 154 -9.20 -0.19 16.95
C THR A 154 -7.83 -0.24 17.70
N PHE A 155 -6.92 0.68 17.26
CA PHE A 155 -5.77 1.40 17.91
C PHE A 155 -4.37 0.69 17.94
N ILE A 156 -3.14 1.25 17.75
CA ILE A 156 -2.47 2.54 17.32
C ILE A 156 -1.13 2.12 16.66
N CYS A 157 -0.68 2.81 15.60
CA CYS A 157 0.70 2.73 15.10
C CYS A 157 1.63 3.64 15.93
N PHE A 158 2.81 3.13 16.29
CA PHE A 158 3.76 3.68 17.26
C PHE A 158 3.64 5.20 17.50
N ASN A 159 3.20 5.59 18.69
CA ASN A 159 3.50 6.91 19.24
C ASN A 159 5.00 6.93 19.52
N THR A 160 5.75 7.69 18.73
CA THR A 160 6.93 8.40 19.25
C THR A 160 6.51 9.78 19.69
#